data_AF-A0A940ZW98-F1
#
_entry.id   AF-A0A940ZW98-F1
#
_cell.length_a   1.000
_cell.length_b   1.000
_cell.length_c   1.000
_cell.angle_alpha   90.00
_cell.angle_beta   90.00
_cell.angle_gamma   90.00
#
_symmetry.space_group_name_H-M   'P 1'
#
loop_
_entity.id
_entity.type
_entity.pdbx_description
1 polymer ?
#
loop_
_entity_poly.entity_id
_entity_poly.type
_entity_poly.pdbx_seq_one_letter_code
_entity_poly.pdbx_strand_id
1 'polypeptide(L)'
;MKIRMIKILSITLIAVTIMTGCTTATQRAQTSAASSDVTATDNIGTSGTQDTTDTADSTQSTSGTTTTLSSSEVVVDTEFTARDIEVGYEAASATSIVLDGSSIQVSGEGATAEGKVLTITKEGSYIVAGSLDDGQIIIDAGDKDKIQLILNGVSINCQSNAPIYIKNADKVFITLAEGTKNSLTDGSEYVQTDDNNVDGVIYSKADLTLNGSGTLSIQGSYKQGIVSKDDLIITGGTYEISAVKDALNGKDCVKIKDGSFTLNTTTGNGIQSKNSEDSTKGYVYISGGTINITNCKEGIEGTVIIIEDGTIVINATDDGLNAASASSSSTTTDTSQVISSMSTNTSSTNTSSTNTSGTNTSGTNTSSTDDIIIATATDDPIASSATVTSPDTGDDTTITRGPGGMKRGQAPAGEAPQGGFLPDDKGQGNFGGAGGGQFEVDENCYIRISGGTIIVNAQGDGIDSNGSLYVSGGTINVNGPTENNNGSLDYNGVAEITGGTVIVVGSAGMSQSFGETSTQCAILYNMDSAVAAGSTLTLADEDGNEVVSFTPNKQYQSIVISSPKLVQGENYTLTINN
;
A
#
# COMPACT_ATOMS: atom_id res chain seq x y z
N MET A 1 -32.24 17.80 -69.68
CA MET A 1 -31.59 19.07 -69.29
C MET A 1 -30.46 18.73 -68.32
N LYS A 2 -29.21 19.12 -68.60
CA LYS A 2 -28.06 18.82 -67.72
C LYS A 2 -28.00 19.85 -66.59
N ILE A 3 -27.64 19.40 -65.37
CA ILE A 3 -26.65 20.04 -64.49
C ILE A 3 -26.13 18.93 -63.55
N ARG A 4 -24.81 18.83 -63.41
CA ARG A 4 -24.13 18.02 -62.38
C ARG A 4 -23.82 18.96 -61.21
N MET A 5 -23.93 18.49 -59.97
CA MET A 5 -23.10 19.00 -58.88
C MET A 5 -22.47 17.85 -58.11
N ILE A 6 -21.17 18.01 -57.85
CA ILE A 6 -20.27 17.12 -57.14
C ILE A 6 -19.79 17.89 -55.91
N LYS A 7 -19.74 17.25 -54.74
CA LYS A 7 -18.87 17.57 -53.59
C LYS A 7 -18.84 16.31 -52.73
N ILE A 8 -17.80 15.47 -52.85
CA ILE A 8 -16.42 15.62 -52.35
C ILE A 8 -16.36 15.39 -50.83
N LEU A 9 -15.76 14.25 -50.52
CA LEU A 9 -15.35 13.76 -49.22
C LEU A 9 -14.13 14.56 -48.73
N SER A 10 -14.14 15.07 -47.50
CA SER A 10 -12.97 15.69 -46.89
C SER A 10 -12.24 14.67 -46.00
N ILE A 11 -11.06 14.24 -46.46
CA ILE A 11 -10.11 13.47 -45.65
C ILE A 11 -9.13 14.47 -45.04
N THR A 12 -9.05 14.54 -43.71
CA THR A 12 -8.10 15.40 -43.01
C THR A 12 -6.77 14.66 -42.86
N LEU A 13 -5.84 14.93 -43.79
CA LEU A 13 -4.45 14.49 -43.71
C LEU A 13 -3.64 15.55 -42.94
N ILE A 14 -3.21 15.25 -41.70
CA ILE A 14 -2.27 16.10 -40.97
C ILE A 14 -0.86 15.74 -41.40
N ALA A 15 -0.27 16.56 -42.27
CA ALA A 15 1.11 16.42 -42.71
C ALA A 15 2.06 17.19 -41.78
N VAL A 16 3.01 16.47 -41.16
CA VAL A 16 4.12 17.07 -40.42
C VAL A 16 4.95 17.93 -41.36
N THR A 17 5.09 19.23 -41.06
CA THR A 17 5.84 20.17 -41.89
C THR A 17 7.17 20.50 -41.21
N ILE A 18 8.26 19.95 -41.74
CA ILE A 18 9.62 20.34 -41.35
C ILE A 18 9.97 21.64 -42.09
N MET A 19 10.32 22.70 -41.36
CA MET A 19 10.95 23.89 -41.94
C MET A 19 12.30 24.17 -41.30
N THR A 20 13.33 24.25 -42.12
CA THR A 20 14.65 24.81 -41.79
C THR A 20 15.10 25.77 -42.89
N GLY A 21 15.74 26.88 -42.51
CA GLY A 21 16.65 27.62 -43.39
C GLY A 21 16.42 29.13 -43.54
N CYS A 22 17.34 29.93 -42.96
CA CYS A 22 18.05 31.09 -43.56
C CYS A 22 19.02 31.65 -42.48
N THR A 23 20.31 31.28 -42.40
CA THR A 23 21.51 31.92 -43.03
C THR A 23 21.59 33.45 -42.84
N THR A 24 22.72 34.12 -42.52
CA THR A 24 24.17 33.91 -42.85
C THR A 24 25.08 34.45 -41.71
N ALA A 25 26.32 33.98 -41.48
CA ALA A 25 27.51 34.45 -42.25
C ALA A 25 28.81 33.63 -41.98
N THR A 26 29.57 33.38 -43.05
CA THR A 26 31.02 33.71 -43.24
C THR A 26 32.05 33.28 -42.16
N GLN A 27 33.13 32.52 -42.40
CA GLN A 27 33.81 32.08 -43.64
C GLN A 27 34.66 30.81 -43.38
N ARG A 28 35.02 30.05 -44.43
CA ARG A 28 36.05 28.99 -44.44
C ARG A 28 36.96 29.18 -45.65
N ALA A 29 38.27 28.97 -45.53
CA ALA A 29 39.11 28.37 -46.59
C ALA A 29 40.58 28.18 -46.16
N GLN A 30 41.06 26.93 -46.21
CA GLN A 30 42.33 26.43 -46.81
C GLN A 30 42.50 24.95 -46.36
N THR A 31 42.27 23.93 -47.21
CA THR A 31 43.21 23.28 -48.17
C THR A 31 44.44 22.65 -47.50
N SER A 32 44.89 21.42 -47.77
CA SER A 32 44.44 20.31 -48.66
C SER A 32 45.29 19.05 -48.39
N ALA A 33 44.83 17.87 -48.85
CA ALA A 33 45.65 16.66 -49.15
C ALA A 33 46.34 15.93 -47.96
N ALA A 34 46.64 14.61 -47.99
CA ALA A 34 46.27 13.53 -48.91
C ALA A 34 46.35 12.14 -48.21
N SER A 35 45.78 11.14 -48.90
CA SER A 35 45.86 9.68 -48.69
C SER A 35 47.24 9.10 -48.31
N SER A 36 47.26 8.11 -47.41
CA SER A 36 47.61 6.72 -47.78
C SER A 36 47.28 5.70 -46.65
N ASP A 37 47.20 4.43 -47.04
CA ASP A 37 46.61 3.28 -46.33
C ASP A 37 47.68 2.36 -45.66
N VAL A 38 47.24 1.26 -45.04
CA VAL A 38 47.97 -0.02 -44.77
C VAL A 38 48.55 -0.28 -43.35
N THR A 39 47.74 -1.02 -42.57
CA THR A 39 48.00 -2.18 -41.67
C THR A 39 49.20 -2.27 -40.67
N ALA A 40 48.82 -2.40 -39.39
CA ALA A 40 49.04 -3.55 -38.47
C ALA A 40 50.44 -4.12 -38.10
N THR A 41 50.53 -4.53 -36.82
CA THR A 41 51.52 -5.44 -36.15
C THR A 41 52.98 -4.95 -36.10
N ASP A 42 53.65 -4.93 -34.94
CA ASP A 42 53.99 -6.14 -34.16
C ASP A 42 54.13 -5.89 -32.63
N ASN A 43 54.36 -6.97 -31.87
CA ASN A 43 54.45 -7.02 -30.39
C ASN A 43 55.89 -7.36 -29.92
N ILE A 44 56.10 -7.53 -28.59
CA ILE A 44 57.28 -8.04 -27.85
C ILE A 44 58.23 -6.97 -27.24
N GLY A 45 58.52 -7.11 -25.93
CA GLY A 45 59.68 -6.47 -25.29
C GLY A 45 59.58 -6.19 -23.78
N THR A 46 59.60 -7.23 -22.93
CA THR A 46 59.52 -7.13 -21.45
C THR A 46 60.86 -6.90 -20.74
N SER A 47 60.78 -6.51 -19.45
CA SER A 47 61.83 -6.46 -18.40
C SER A 47 62.63 -5.14 -18.29
N GLY A 48 62.85 -4.54 -17.10
CA GLY A 48 62.35 -4.83 -15.73
C GLY A 48 63.23 -4.19 -14.63
N THR A 49 62.66 -3.87 -13.46
CA THR A 49 63.31 -3.53 -12.13
C THR A 49 64.31 -2.34 -12.07
N GLN A 50 64.60 -1.65 -10.95
CA GLN A 50 63.97 -1.35 -9.63
C GLN A 50 64.84 -0.25 -8.94
N ASP A 51 64.45 0.25 -7.77
CA ASP A 51 65.15 1.15 -6.81
C ASP A 51 65.18 2.65 -7.16
N THR A 52 64.67 3.63 -6.38
CA THR A 52 64.28 3.90 -4.96
C THR A 52 65.15 5.03 -4.36
N THR A 53 64.49 5.96 -3.66
CA THR A 53 64.87 6.80 -2.48
C THR A 53 63.83 7.93 -2.46
N ASP A 54 62.77 7.88 -1.66
CA ASP A 54 62.70 7.98 -0.18
C ASP A 54 62.87 9.41 0.35
N THR A 55 61.80 9.95 0.93
CA THR A 55 61.80 10.97 1.99
C THR A 55 60.47 10.85 2.72
N ALA A 56 60.52 10.34 3.96
CA ALA A 56 59.35 10.22 4.82
C ALA A 56 59.08 11.50 5.62
N ASP A 57 57.80 11.83 5.81
CA ASP A 57 57.29 12.44 7.05
C ASP A 57 55.89 11.86 7.34
N SER A 58 55.31 12.18 8.50
CA SER A 58 54.81 11.12 9.39
C SER A 58 53.36 11.30 9.86
N THR A 59 52.72 10.14 10.09
CA THR A 59 51.54 9.94 10.94
C THR A 59 50.26 10.76 10.65
N GLN A 60 49.24 10.10 10.10
CA GLN A 60 48.22 9.52 10.97
C GLN A 60 47.51 8.33 10.32
N SER A 61 47.26 7.29 11.11
CA SER A 61 46.46 6.14 10.70
C SER A 61 45.00 6.41 11.04
N THR A 62 44.12 6.25 10.06
CA THR A 62 42.72 5.92 10.34
C THR A 62 42.32 4.81 9.37
N SER A 63 41.97 3.66 9.93
CA SER A 63 41.68 2.46 9.14
C SER A 63 40.47 2.71 8.24
N GLY A 64 40.55 2.27 6.99
CA GLY A 64 39.43 2.37 6.07
C GLY A 64 38.25 1.52 6.55
N THR A 65 37.06 2.13 6.53
CA THR A 65 35.79 1.42 6.42
C THR A 65 35.08 1.99 5.19
N THR A 66 35.42 1.49 4.01
CA THR A 66 34.59 1.70 2.82
C THR A 66 33.36 0.80 2.98
N THR A 67 32.39 1.26 3.77
CA THR A 67 31.11 0.57 3.93
C THR A 67 30.37 0.65 2.60
N THR A 68 30.63 -0.33 1.74
CA THR A 68 29.84 -0.54 0.52
C THR A 68 28.53 -1.16 0.98
N LEU A 69 27.59 -0.33 1.42
CA LEU A 69 26.21 -0.73 1.71
C LEU A 69 25.53 -1.06 0.38
N SER A 70 25.81 -2.25 -0.14
CA SER A 70 24.98 -2.91 -1.13
C SER A 70 24.05 -3.85 -0.36
N SER A 71 23.08 -3.31 0.38
CA SER A 71 21.93 -4.11 0.77
C SER A 71 21.16 -4.42 -0.52
N SER A 72 20.95 -5.70 -0.79
CA SER A 72 20.26 -6.14 -1.99
C SER A 72 18.75 -6.03 -1.76
N GLU A 73 18.19 -4.88 -2.11
CA GLU A 73 16.75 -4.64 -2.12
C GLU A 73 16.00 -5.77 -2.82
N VAL A 74 14.78 -6.07 -2.36
CA VAL A 74 13.96 -7.06 -3.04
C VAL A 74 13.57 -6.59 -4.45
N VAL A 75 13.82 -7.44 -5.44
CA VAL A 75 13.48 -7.20 -6.85
C VAL A 75 12.13 -7.84 -7.14
N VAL A 76 11.16 -7.02 -7.56
CA VAL A 76 9.81 -7.43 -7.93
C VAL A 76 9.64 -7.42 -9.45
N ASP A 77 8.66 -8.18 -9.96
CA ASP A 77 8.40 -8.27 -11.40
C ASP A 77 7.61 -7.05 -11.92
N THR A 78 8.28 -6.14 -12.63
CA THR A 78 7.64 -4.97 -13.26
C THR A 78 7.17 -5.22 -14.70
N GLU A 79 7.32 -6.43 -15.25
CA GLU A 79 6.96 -6.68 -16.65
C GLU A 79 5.45 -6.85 -16.85
N PHE A 80 4.98 -6.41 -18.03
CA PHE A 80 3.64 -6.69 -18.55
C PHE A 80 3.75 -7.61 -19.76
N THR A 81 3.10 -8.77 -19.74
CA THR A 81 3.19 -9.69 -20.87
C THR A 81 2.40 -9.14 -22.08
N ALA A 82 2.79 -9.58 -23.27
CA ALA A 82 2.06 -9.22 -24.50
C ALA A 82 0.57 -9.63 -24.43
N ARG A 83 0.23 -10.70 -23.69
CA ARG A 83 -1.15 -11.14 -23.50
C ARG A 83 -1.95 -10.28 -22.53
N ASP A 84 -1.30 -9.64 -21.56
CA ASP A 84 -1.98 -8.72 -20.64
C ASP A 84 -2.43 -7.44 -21.37
N ILE A 85 -1.63 -7.01 -22.35
CA ILE A 85 -1.86 -5.83 -23.18
C ILE A 85 -2.82 -6.14 -24.36
N GLU A 86 -2.97 -7.41 -24.76
CA GLU A 86 -3.77 -7.78 -25.93
C GLU A 86 -5.28 -7.69 -25.67
N VAL A 87 -5.89 -6.64 -26.22
CA VAL A 87 -7.34 -6.36 -26.14
C VAL A 87 -8.15 -7.00 -27.27
N GLY A 88 -7.49 -7.60 -28.26
CA GLY A 88 -8.14 -8.17 -29.44
C GLY A 88 -8.92 -9.46 -29.13
N TYR A 89 -9.99 -9.70 -29.88
CA TYR A 89 -10.77 -10.95 -29.85
C TYR A 89 -11.54 -11.15 -31.16
N GLU A 90 -11.66 -12.41 -31.60
CA GLU A 90 -12.38 -12.76 -32.83
C GLU A 90 -13.86 -13.02 -32.56
N ALA A 91 -14.68 -11.98 -32.73
CA ALA A 91 -16.10 -12.01 -32.37
C ALA A 91 -16.96 -13.05 -33.12
N ALA A 92 -16.49 -13.56 -34.26
CA ALA A 92 -17.18 -14.62 -35.01
C ALA A 92 -16.96 -16.03 -34.44
N SER A 93 -15.93 -16.23 -33.62
CA SER A 93 -15.59 -17.50 -32.95
C SER A 93 -15.78 -17.47 -31.44
N ALA A 94 -15.92 -16.28 -30.84
CA ALA A 94 -16.24 -16.13 -29.42
C ALA A 94 -17.65 -16.64 -29.09
N THR A 95 -17.81 -17.23 -27.91
CA THR A 95 -19.14 -17.62 -27.41
C THR A 95 -19.91 -16.36 -27.01
N SER A 96 -21.07 -16.15 -27.61
CA SER A 96 -21.94 -15.00 -27.35
C SER A 96 -22.87 -15.30 -26.17
N ILE A 97 -22.92 -14.39 -25.20
CA ILE A 97 -23.78 -14.47 -24.01
C ILE A 97 -24.64 -13.21 -23.95
N VAL A 98 -25.96 -13.40 -23.91
CA VAL A 98 -26.94 -12.31 -23.77
C VAL A 98 -27.63 -12.45 -22.41
N LEU A 99 -27.58 -11.37 -21.64
CA LEU A 99 -28.20 -11.24 -20.33
C LEU A 99 -29.52 -10.46 -20.47
N ASP A 100 -30.65 -11.07 -20.11
CA ASP A 100 -32.00 -10.54 -20.33
C ASP A 100 -32.80 -10.46 -19.01
N GLY A 101 -32.23 -9.73 -18.04
CA GLY A 101 -32.75 -9.43 -16.69
C GLY A 101 -32.81 -10.65 -15.76
N SER A 102 -33.62 -11.63 -16.15
CA SER A 102 -33.91 -12.86 -15.38
C SER A 102 -33.51 -14.16 -16.08
N SER A 103 -32.94 -14.08 -17.28
CA SER A 103 -32.42 -15.23 -18.02
C SER A 103 -31.11 -14.93 -18.73
N ILE A 104 -30.38 -15.99 -19.09
CA ILE A 104 -29.12 -15.93 -19.82
C ILE A 104 -29.24 -16.81 -21.06
N GLN A 105 -28.90 -16.28 -22.22
CA GLN A 105 -28.83 -17.01 -23.49
C GLN A 105 -27.38 -17.20 -23.88
N VAL A 106 -26.98 -18.45 -24.18
CA VAL A 106 -25.62 -18.79 -24.61
C VAL A 106 -25.66 -19.30 -26.05
N SER A 107 -24.80 -18.75 -26.91
CA SER A 107 -24.62 -19.17 -28.30
C SER A 107 -23.14 -19.40 -28.57
N GLY A 108 -22.73 -20.67 -28.56
CA GLY A 108 -21.33 -21.10 -28.64
C GLY A 108 -21.09 -22.34 -27.77
N GLU A 109 -19.83 -22.57 -27.39
CA GLU A 109 -19.41 -23.66 -26.52
C GLU A 109 -18.72 -23.16 -25.23
N GLY A 110 -18.50 -24.09 -24.28
CA GLY A 110 -17.69 -23.88 -23.08
C GLY A 110 -18.38 -23.11 -21.94
N ALA A 111 -19.54 -22.52 -22.19
CA ALA A 111 -20.40 -21.93 -21.16
C ALA A 111 -21.79 -22.59 -21.12
N THR A 112 -22.38 -22.60 -19.93
CA THR A 112 -23.76 -23.06 -19.68
C THR A 112 -24.49 -22.07 -18.80
N ALA A 113 -25.80 -21.93 -18.98
CA ALA A 113 -26.65 -21.09 -18.14
C ALA A 113 -27.65 -21.94 -17.35
N GLU A 114 -27.74 -21.71 -16.03
CA GLU A 114 -28.78 -22.26 -15.17
C GLU A 114 -29.50 -21.10 -14.45
N GLY A 115 -30.71 -20.77 -14.92
CA GLY A 115 -31.47 -19.61 -14.44
C GLY A 115 -30.74 -18.29 -14.69
N LYS A 116 -30.21 -17.70 -13.62
CA LYS A 116 -29.45 -16.44 -13.62
C LYS A 116 -27.95 -16.61 -13.32
N VAL A 117 -27.46 -17.85 -13.35
CA VAL A 117 -26.03 -18.15 -13.20
C VAL A 117 -25.48 -18.61 -14.55
N LEU A 118 -24.43 -17.94 -15.01
CA LEU A 118 -23.59 -18.40 -16.12
C LEU A 118 -22.38 -19.13 -15.54
N THR A 119 -22.07 -20.32 -16.02
CA THR A 119 -20.83 -21.04 -15.69
C THR A 119 -20.00 -21.24 -16.95
N ILE A 120 -18.77 -20.74 -16.94
CA ILE A 120 -17.74 -20.94 -17.98
C ILE A 120 -16.78 -22.04 -17.50
N THR A 121 -16.49 -23.01 -18.36
CA THR A 121 -15.81 -24.28 -18.00
C THR A 121 -14.72 -24.74 -18.98
N LYS A 122 -14.42 -23.94 -20.01
CA LYS A 122 -13.38 -24.25 -21.02
C LYS A 122 -12.62 -22.98 -21.40
N GLU A 123 -11.35 -23.12 -21.78
CA GLU A 123 -10.57 -22.10 -22.49
C GLU A 123 -11.36 -21.45 -23.65
N GLY A 124 -11.29 -20.13 -23.77
CA GLY A 124 -11.94 -19.40 -24.88
C GLY A 124 -12.25 -17.93 -24.62
N SER A 125 -12.80 -17.27 -25.64
CA SER A 125 -13.29 -15.88 -25.60
C SER A 125 -14.82 -15.85 -25.48
N TYR A 126 -15.33 -15.03 -24.57
CA TYR A 126 -16.74 -14.95 -24.17
C TYR A 126 -17.23 -13.51 -24.23
N ILE A 127 -18.12 -13.18 -25.16
CA ILE A 127 -18.69 -11.83 -25.29
C ILE A 127 -19.99 -11.76 -24.52
N VAL A 128 -20.02 -10.94 -23.47
CA VAL A 128 -21.18 -10.75 -22.60
C VAL A 128 -21.79 -9.37 -22.84
N ALA A 129 -23.11 -9.30 -23.02
CA ALA A 129 -23.86 -8.05 -23.16
C ALA A 129 -25.25 -8.14 -22.53
N GLY A 130 -25.82 -7.00 -22.11
CA GLY A 130 -27.15 -6.93 -21.50
C GLY A 130 -27.11 -6.85 -19.97
N SER A 131 -28.20 -7.19 -19.29
CA SER A 131 -28.33 -7.05 -17.83
C SER A 131 -28.78 -8.30 -17.09
N LEU A 132 -28.35 -8.46 -15.84
CA LEU A 132 -28.93 -9.37 -14.85
C LEU A 132 -29.37 -8.59 -13.61
N ASP A 133 -30.62 -8.77 -13.20
CA ASP A 133 -31.22 -8.06 -12.07
C ASP A 133 -30.73 -8.58 -10.72
N ASP A 134 -30.34 -9.85 -10.67
CA ASP A 134 -29.78 -10.53 -9.49
C ASP A 134 -29.19 -11.88 -9.95
N GLY A 135 -27.93 -11.91 -10.38
CA GLY A 135 -27.31 -13.07 -11.01
C GLY A 135 -25.78 -13.02 -11.00
N GLN A 136 -25.13 -14.06 -11.52
CA GLN A 136 -23.69 -14.28 -11.35
C GLN A 136 -23.05 -14.88 -12.60
N ILE A 137 -21.80 -14.47 -12.89
CA ILE A 137 -20.88 -15.17 -13.79
C ILE A 137 -19.87 -15.94 -12.95
N ILE A 138 -19.79 -17.26 -13.14
CA ILE A 138 -18.80 -18.15 -12.53
C ILE A 138 -17.84 -18.62 -13.63
N ILE A 139 -16.53 -18.54 -13.38
CA ILE A 139 -15.49 -19.15 -14.20
C ILE A 139 -14.86 -20.28 -13.38
N ASP A 140 -15.10 -21.52 -13.79
CA ASP A 140 -14.67 -22.77 -13.15
C ASP A 140 -14.12 -23.70 -14.26
N ALA A 141 -13.05 -23.23 -14.92
CA ALA A 141 -12.38 -23.88 -16.04
C ALA A 141 -11.24 -24.80 -15.56
N GLY A 142 -10.44 -25.35 -16.47
CA GLY A 142 -9.25 -26.12 -16.09
C GLY A 142 -8.10 -25.26 -15.54
N ASP A 143 -7.25 -25.84 -14.69
CA ASP A 143 -6.07 -25.19 -14.07
C ASP A 143 -5.03 -24.64 -15.06
N LYS A 144 -5.22 -24.88 -16.37
CA LYS A 144 -4.34 -24.45 -17.47
C LYS A 144 -5.08 -23.60 -18.51
N ASP A 145 -6.39 -23.42 -18.35
CA ASP A 145 -7.25 -22.76 -19.31
C ASP A 145 -7.16 -21.24 -19.13
N LYS A 146 -7.04 -20.52 -20.25
CA LYS A 146 -7.06 -19.05 -20.29
C LYS A 146 -8.40 -18.54 -20.78
N ILE A 147 -9.05 -17.71 -19.98
CA ILE A 147 -10.40 -17.21 -20.28
C ILE A 147 -10.31 -15.74 -20.63
N GLN A 148 -10.89 -15.33 -21.76
CA GLN A 148 -11.11 -13.92 -22.07
C GLN A 148 -12.59 -13.61 -21.95
N LEU A 149 -12.96 -12.81 -20.95
CA LEU A 149 -14.32 -12.34 -20.71
C LEU A 149 -14.45 -10.90 -21.22
N ILE A 150 -15.15 -10.71 -22.32
CA ILE A 150 -15.36 -9.39 -22.93
C ILE A 150 -16.66 -8.80 -22.36
N LEU A 151 -16.54 -7.72 -21.60
CA LEU A 151 -17.68 -6.95 -21.10
C LEU A 151 -18.08 -5.90 -22.14
N ASN A 152 -19.21 -6.13 -22.81
CA ASN A 152 -19.69 -5.38 -23.96
C ASN A 152 -21.06 -4.71 -23.67
N GLY A 153 -21.09 -3.84 -22.67
CA GLY A 153 -22.32 -3.18 -22.21
C GLY A 153 -23.11 -4.06 -21.23
N VAL A 154 -22.42 -4.51 -20.18
CA VAL A 154 -22.94 -5.43 -19.15
C VAL A 154 -23.45 -4.66 -17.93
N SER A 155 -24.60 -5.07 -17.36
CA SER A 155 -25.07 -4.55 -16.07
C SER A 155 -25.53 -5.70 -15.17
N ILE A 156 -24.71 -6.12 -14.20
CA ILE A 156 -25.03 -7.24 -13.28
C ILE A 156 -25.15 -6.73 -11.86
N ASN A 157 -26.30 -6.98 -11.23
CA ASN A 157 -26.44 -6.96 -9.79
C ASN A 157 -26.41 -8.41 -9.25
N CYS A 158 -25.83 -8.63 -8.07
CA CYS A 158 -25.84 -9.92 -7.37
C CYS A 158 -26.01 -9.71 -5.85
N GLN A 159 -27.20 -9.93 -5.31
CA GLN A 159 -27.49 -9.58 -3.91
C GLN A 159 -26.85 -10.50 -2.87
N SER A 160 -26.31 -11.64 -3.28
CA SER A 160 -25.89 -12.72 -2.37
C SER A 160 -24.47 -13.24 -2.59
N ASN A 161 -23.75 -12.77 -3.61
CA ASN A 161 -22.37 -13.16 -3.91
C ASN A 161 -21.73 -12.15 -4.88
N ALA A 162 -20.53 -12.43 -5.39
CA ALA A 162 -19.85 -11.61 -6.38
C ALA A 162 -20.55 -11.67 -7.76
N PRO A 163 -20.85 -10.55 -8.45
CA PRO A 163 -21.26 -10.56 -9.84
C PRO A 163 -20.36 -11.34 -10.79
N ILE A 164 -19.03 -11.33 -10.57
CA ILE A 164 -18.07 -12.15 -11.31
C ILE A 164 -17.19 -12.92 -10.31
N TYR A 165 -17.28 -14.24 -10.32
CA TYR A 165 -16.52 -15.15 -9.48
C TYR A 165 -15.65 -16.08 -10.35
N ILE A 166 -14.34 -15.83 -10.36
CA ILE A 166 -13.35 -16.70 -10.98
C ILE A 166 -12.85 -17.68 -9.92
N LYS A 167 -13.42 -18.89 -9.97
CA LYS A 167 -13.15 -20.00 -9.06
C LYS A 167 -11.95 -20.84 -9.50
N ASN A 168 -11.78 -21.05 -10.81
CA ASN A 168 -10.64 -21.79 -11.36
C ASN A 168 -10.33 -21.41 -12.82
N ALA A 169 -9.06 -21.15 -13.12
CA ALA A 169 -8.44 -20.93 -14.43
C ALA A 169 -6.90 -20.90 -14.24
N ASP A 170 -6.11 -20.86 -15.32
CA ASP A 170 -4.70 -20.42 -15.26
C ASP A 170 -4.63 -18.90 -15.13
N LYS A 171 -5.38 -18.20 -15.99
CA LYS A 171 -5.45 -16.74 -16.04
C LYS A 171 -6.75 -16.27 -16.69
N VAL A 172 -7.34 -15.20 -16.16
CA VAL A 172 -8.53 -14.56 -16.74
C VAL A 172 -8.24 -13.15 -17.18
N PHE A 173 -8.64 -12.83 -18.41
CA PHE A 173 -8.55 -11.50 -19.02
C PHE A 173 -9.97 -10.92 -19.11
N ILE A 174 -10.27 -9.87 -18.35
CA ILE A 174 -11.51 -9.10 -18.45
C ILE A 174 -11.26 -7.91 -19.39
N THR A 175 -11.74 -8.02 -20.63
CA THR A 175 -11.61 -6.98 -21.65
C THR A 175 -12.83 -6.06 -21.64
N LEU A 176 -12.63 -4.79 -21.32
CA LEU A 176 -13.65 -3.73 -21.40
C LEU A 176 -13.77 -3.26 -22.85
N ALA A 177 -14.83 -3.67 -23.55
CA ALA A 177 -15.02 -3.37 -24.96
C ALA A 177 -15.11 -1.84 -25.21
N GLU A 178 -14.47 -1.38 -26.29
CA GLU A 178 -14.34 0.05 -26.63
C GLU A 178 -15.71 0.76 -26.66
N GLY A 179 -15.77 1.93 -26.02
CA GLY A 179 -16.98 2.78 -26.00
C GLY A 179 -18.15 2.21 -25.17
N THR A 180 -18.00 1.04 -24.55
CA THR A 180 -19.04 0.46 -23.69
C THR A 180 -18.94 0.94 -22.25
N LYS A 181 -20.07 0.90 -21.55
CA LYS A 181 -20.15 1.10 -20.10
C LYS A 181 -20.67 -0.17 -19.46
N ASN A 182 -19.95 -0.66 -18.47
CA ASN A 182 -20.25 -1.87 -17.74
C ASN A 182 -20.47 -1.51 -16.26
N SER A 183 -21.42 -2.17 -15.60
CA SER A 183 -21.80 -1.90 -14.22
C SER A 183 -21.91 -3.20 -13.44
N LEU A 184 -21.23 -3.29 -12.30
CA LEU A 184 -21.32 -4.43 -11.38
C LEU A 184 -21.70 -3.94 -9.98
N THR A 185 -22.65 -4.60 -9.33
CA THR A 185 -23.11 -4.26 -7.98
C THR A 185 -23.39 -5.53 -7.19
N ASP A 186 -22.99 -5.54 -5.92
CA ASP A 186 -23.26 -6.66 -5.01
C ASP A 186 -24.19 -6.26 -3.85
N GLY A 187 -24.63 -7.26 -3.08
CA GLY A 187 -25.29 -7.06 -1.79
C GLY A 187 -24.30 -6.77 -0.64
N SER A 188 -24.82 -6.39 0.53
CA SER A 188 -24.02 -6.13 1.72
C SER A 188 -23.61 -7.38 2.53
N GLU A 189 -24.07 -8.56 2.14
CA GLU A 189 -23.77 -9.83 2.78
C GLU A 189 -23.66 -10.93 1.71
N TYR A 190 -22.63 -11.77 1.80
CA TYR A 190 -22.41 -12.87 0.86
C TYR A 190 -22.76 -14.22 1.49
N VAL A 191 -23.54 -15.02 0.76
CA VAL A 191 -23.73 -16.45 1.02
C VAL A 191 -22.55 -17.18 0.36
N GLN A 192 -21.63 -17.66 1.19
CA GLN A 192 -20.49 -18.46 0.72
C GLN A 192 -20.99 -19.81 0.20
N THR A 193 -20.64 -20.13 -1.05
CA THR A 193 -21.05 -21.37 -1.74
C THR A 193 -19.99 -22.47 -1.68
N ASP A 194 -18.77 -22.11 -1.25
CA ASP A 194 -17.62 -22.99 -1.05
C ASP A 194 -16.63 -22.33 -0.06
N ASP A 195 -15.49 -22.99 0.18
CA ASP A 195 -14.49 -22.56 1.18
C ASP A 195 -13.59 -21.40 0.72
N ASN A 196 -13.85 -20.79 -0.44
CA ASN A 196 -12.95 -19.78 -1.01
C ASN A 196 -13.13 -18.37 -0.44
N ASN A 197 -14.09 -18.15 0.47
CA ASN A 197 -14.33 -16.86 1.15
C ASN A 197 -14.39 -15.67 0.17
N VAL A 198 -15.33 -15.73 -0.77
CA VAL A 198 -15.55 -14.71 -1.80
C VAL A 198 -15.90 -13.38 -1.12
N ASP A 199 -15.14 -12.33 -1.42
CA ASP A 199 -15.26 -11.03 -0.75
C ASP A 199 -15.10 -9.78 -1.62
N GLY A 200 -15.16 -9.90 -2.96
CA GLY A 200 -15.16 -8.75 -3.86
C GLY A 200 -16.16 -8.88 -5.01
N VAL A 201 -16.58 -7.74 -5.58
CA VAL A 201 -17.53 -7.68 -6.71
C VAL A 201 -17.01 -8.42 -7.94
N ILE A 202 -15.71 -8.30 -8.20
CA ILE A 202 -14.94 -9.25 -8.99
C ILE A 202 -14.01 -9.97 -8.04
N TYR A 203 -14.09 -11.30 -7.97
CA TYR A 203 -13.23 -12.11 -7.13
C TYR A 203 -12.54 -13.19 -7.96
N SER A 204 -11.20 -13.24 -7.90
CA SER A 204 -10.39 -14.22 -8.61
C SER A 204 -9.48 -15.04 -7.71
N LYS A 205 -9.47 -16.35 -7.98
CA LYS A 205 -8.53 -17.34 -7.44
C LYS A 205 -7.32 -17.63 -8.32
N ALA A 206 -7.28 -17.02 -9.49
CA ALA A 206 -6.20 -17.14 -10.47
C ALA A 206 -5.73 -15.73 -10.85
N ASP A 207 -4.62 -15.62 -11.56
CA ASP A 207 -4.16 -14.38 -12.20
C ASP A 207 -5.32 -13.66 -12.90
N LEU A 208 -5.49 -12.39 -12.59
CA LEU A 208 -6.51 -11.54 -13.18
C LEU A 208 -5.87 -10.39 -13.94
N THR A 209 -6.23 -10.23 -15.20
CA THR A 209 -5.91 -9.04 -15.99
C THR A 209 -7.17 -8.31 -16.40
N LEU A 210 -7.17 -6.99 -16.26
CA LEU A 210 -8.18 -6.12 -16.84
C LEU A 210 -7.55 -5.23 -17.92
N ASN A 211 -8.18 -5.20 -19.09
CA ASN A 211 -7.68 -4.45 -20.24
C ASN A 211 -8.83 -3.90 -21.11
N GLY A 212 -8.49 -3.26 -22.23
CA GLY A 212 -9.46 -2.59 -23.09
C GLY A 212 -9.56 -1.08 -22.81
N SER A 213 -10.59 -0.45 -23.35
CA SER A 213 -10.80 1.00 -23.27
C SER A 213 -12.22 1.40 -22.84
N GLY A 214 -13.10 0.43 -22.60
CA GLY A 214 -14.42 0.67 -22.02
C GLY A 214 -14.38 1.13 -20.57
N THR A 215 -15.56 1.49 -20.05
CA THR A 215 -15.75 1.85 -18.64
C THR A 215 -16.29 0.67 -17.84
N LEU A 216 -15.83 0.51 -16.61
CA LEU A 216 -16.35 -0.39 -15.59
C LEU A 216 -16.66 0.42 -14.31
N SER A 217 -17.94 0.46 -13.95
CA SER A 217 -18.43 1.05 -12.70
C SER A 217 -18.73 -0.08 -11.71
N ILE A 218 -18.23 0.03 -10.48
CA ILE A 218 -18.38 -0.97 -9.42
C ILE A 218 -18.96 -0.30 -8.17
N GLN A 219 -20.02 -0.91 -7.64
CA GLN A 219 -20.56 -0.59 -6.32
C GLN A 219 -20.45 -1.84 -5.43
N GLY A 220 -19.35 -1.95 -4.69
CA GLY A 220 -19.09 -2.94 -3.66
C GLY A 220 -19.67 -2.50 -2.32
N SER A 221 -20.74 -3.17 -1.92
CA SER A 221 -21.52 -2.99 -0.69
C SER A 221 -21.15 -4.00 0.39
N TYR A 222 -20.50 -5.13 0.05
CA TYR A 222 -20.02 -6.10 1.04
C TYR A 222 -18.66 -5.72 1.61
N LYS A 223 -17.60 -5.81 0.79
CA LYS A 223 -16.21 -5.59 1.18
C LYS A 223 -15.42 -4.96 0.02
N GLN A 224 -14.77 -5.76 -0.81
CA GLN A 224 -13.77 -5.32 -1.80
C GLN A 224 -14.43 -4.95 -3.14
N GLY A 225 -13.76 -4.11 -3.94
CA GLY A 225 -14.12 -3.87 -5.34
C GLY A 225 -13.67 -5.02 -6.24
N ILE A 226 -12.37 -5.07 -6.54
CA ILE A 226 -11.73 -6.11 -7.36
C ILE A 226 -10.69 -6.85 -6.53
N VAL A 227 -10.75 -8.18 -6.54
CA VAL A 227 -9.87 -9.08 -5.78
C VAL A 227 -9.20 -10.08 -6.72
N SER A 228 -7.87 -10.20 -6.62
CA SER A 228 -7.12 -11.37 -7.06
C SER A 228 -6.40 -12.01 -5.88
N LYS A 229 -6.45 -13.34 -5.77
CA LYS A 229 -5.65 -14.10 -4.79
C LYS A 229 -4.26 -14.48 -5.30
N ASP A 230 -3.96 -14.14 -6.56
CA ASP A 230 -2.63 -14.11 -7.15
C ASP A 230 -2.38 -12.68 -7.71
N ASP A 231 -1.92 -12.54 -8.96
CA ASP A 231 -1.66 -11.23 -9.59
C ASP A 231 -2.94 -10.48 -9.97
N LEU A 232 -2.95 -9.16 -9.79
CA LEU A 232 -3.93 -8.23 -10.37
C LEU A 232 -3.22 -7.25 -11.32
N ILE A 233 -3.42 -7.42 -12.63
CA ILE A 233 -2.79 -6.61 -13.67
C ILE A 233 -3.85 -5.76 -14.37
N ILE A 234 -3.58 -4.47 -14.58
CA ILE A 234 -4.48 -3.54 -15.28
C ILE A 234 -3.69 -2.81 -16.35
N THR A 235 -4.05 -2.99 -17.63
CA THR A 235 -3.28 -2.44 -18.76
C THR A 235 -3.97 -1.29 -19.50
N GLY A 236 -5.20 -0.95 -19.12
CA GLY A 236 -5.98 0.16 -19.66
C GLY A 236 -7.44 0.10 -19.19
N GLY A 237 -8.24 1.10 -19.57
CA GLY A 237 -9.68 1.17 -19.25
C GLY A 237 -10.04 2.37 -18.37
N THR A 238 -11.34 2.50 -18.06
CA THR A 238 -11.83 3.49 -17.07
C THR A 238 -12.57 2.78 -15.94
N TYR A 239 -12.19 3.05 -14.70
CA TYR A 239 -12.69 2.38 -13.50
C TYR A 239 -13.29 3.40 -12.52
N GLU A 240 -14.56 3.22 -12.19
CA GLU A 240 -15.28 4.00 -11.19
C GLU A 240 -15.67 3.04 -10.06
N ILE A 241 -14.86 2.95 -9.00
CA ILE A 241 -15.02 1.90 -7.97
C ILE A 241 -15.36 2.54 -6.63
N SER A 242 -16.54 2.23 -6.12
CA SER A 242 -16.87 2.41 -4.71
C SER A 242 -16.87 1.06 -3.99
N ALA A 243 -16.19 0.95 -2.85
CA ALA A 243 -16.12 -0.26 -2.03
C ALA A 243 -16.30 0.07 -0.53
N VAL A 244 -16.67 -0.93 0.28
CA VAL A 244 -16.67 -0.78 1.74
C VAL A 244 -15.23 -0.82 2.25
N LYS A 245 -14.51 -1.88 1.88
CA LYS A 245 -13.09 -2.05 2.11
C LYS A 245 -12.31 -1.68 0.84
N ASP A 246 -11.37 -2.49 0.35
CA ASP A 246 -10.38 -2.05 -0.64
C ASP A 246 -10.97 -1.97 -2.05
N ALA A 247 -10.60 -0.95 -2.83
CA ALA A 247 -11.11 -0.82 -4.19
C ALA A 247 -10.39 -1.78 -5.16
N LEU A 248 -9.06 -1.87 -5.09
CA LEU A 248 -8.22 -2.84 -5.79
C LEU A 248 -7.39 -3.63 -4.77
N ASN A 249 -7.50 -4.97 -4.78
CA ASN A 249 -6.77 -5.87 -3.91
C ASN A 249 -6.18 -7.03 -4.72
N GLY A 250 -4.86 -7.12 -4.82
CA GLY A 250 -4.16 -8.25 -5.43
C GLY A 250 -3.17 -8.84 -4.45
N LYS A 251 -3.31 -10.14 -4.10
CA LYS A 251 -2.44 -10.76 -3.08
C LYS A 251 -0.96 -10.64 -3.46
N ASP A 252 -0.63 -10.99 -4.70
CA ASP A 252 0.76 -11.14 -5.13
C ASP A 252 1.32 -9.89 -5.79
N CYS A 253 0.48 -9.17 -6.54
CA CYS A 253 0.77 -7.80 -6.95
C CYS A 253 -0.50 -7.02 -7.32
N VAL A 254 -0.39 -5.70 -7.35
CA VAL A 254 -1.23 -4.85 -8.21
C VAL A 254 -0.33 -4.10 -9.20
N LYS A 255 -0.42 -4.44 -10.49
CA LYS A 255 0.33 -3.79 -11.58
C LYS A 255 -0.59 -2.93 -12.44
N ILE A 256 -0.34 -1.62 -12.48
CA ILE A 256 -1.09 -0.67 -13.32
C ILE A 256 -0.17 -0.13 -14.41
N LYS A 257 -0.49 -0.44 -15.67
CA LYS A 257 0.27 0.09 -16.81
C LYS A 257 -0.20 1.49 -17.19
N ASP A 258 -1.51 1.63 -17.32
CA ASP A 258 -2.24 2.80 -17.77
C ASP A 258 -3.74 2.60 -17.41
N GLY A 259 -4.54 3.65 -17.55
CA GLY A 259 -5.98 3.67 -17.26
C GLY A 259 -6.41 4.92 -16.51
N SER A 260 -7.72 5.08 -16.34
CA SER A 260 -8.32 6.17 -15.56
C SER A 260 -9.13 5.60 -14.40
N PHE A 261 -8.77 5.95 -13.16
CA PHE A 261 -9.34 5.38 -11.96
C PHE A 261 -9.93 6.48 -11.06
N THR A 262 -11.18 6.29 -10.63
CA THR A 262 -11.78 7.02 -9.50
C THR A 262 -12.14 5.97 -8.46
N LEU A 263 -11.39 5.95 -7.36
CA LEU A 263 -11.47 4.94 -6.30
C LEU A 263 -11.98 5.60 -5.01
N ASN A 264 -12.97 4.98 -4.37
CA ASN A 264 -13.61 5.49 -3.17
C ASN A 264 -13.91 4.34 -2.20
N THR A 265 -13.31 4.33 -1.03
CA THR A 265 -13.49 3.27 -0.04
C THR A 265 -14.02 3.83 1.29
N THR A 266 -14.67 3.00 2.09
CA THR A 266 -15.26 3.44 3.37
C THR A 266 -14.34 3.19 4.57
N THR A 267 -13.67 2.04 4.61
CA THR A 267 -12.80 1.60 5.72
C THR A 267 -11.54 0.87 5.29
N GLY A 268 -11.38 0.60 3.98
CA GLY A 268 -10.19 -0.04 3.40
C GLY A 268 -9.44 0.88 2.45
N ASN A 269 -8.56 0.30 1.66
CA ASN A 269 -7.49 1.02 0.96
C ASN A 269 -7.80 1.24 -0.51
N GLY A 270 -7.28 2.33 -1.09
CA GLY A 270 -7.48 2.60 -2.51
C GLY A 270 -6.90 1.48 -3.37
N ILE A 271 -5.63 1.16 -3.13
CA ILE A 271 -4.91 0.05 -3.75
C ILE A 271 -4.15 -0.70 -2.66
N GLN A 272 -4.36 -2.02 -2.53
CA GLN A 272 -3.60 -2.87 -1.62
C GLN A 272 -2.98 -4.05 -2.37
N SER A 273 -1.71 -4.33 -2.11
CA SER A 273 -1.13 -5.66 -2.30
C SER A 273 -0.40 -6.08 -1.03
N LYS A 274 -0.63 -7.30 -0.55
CA LYS A 274 0.03 -7.84 0.65
C LYS A 274 0.15 -9.36 0.58
N ASN A 275 1.38 -9.85 0.59
CA ASN A 275 1.73 -11.26 0.70
C ASN A 275 2.66 -11.46 1.91
N SER A 276 2.38 -12.45 2.75
CA SER A 276 3.16 -12.78 3.96
C SER A 276 3.95 -14.09 3.83
N GLU A 277 4.01 -14.67 2.64
CA GLU A 277 4.58 -15.98 2.33
C GLU A 277 5.84 -15.87 1.43
N ASP A 278 5.93 -14.83 0.60
CA ASP A 278 6.99 -14.58 -0.36
C ASP A 278 7.28 -13.07 -0.44
N SER A 279 8.52 -12.64 -0.14
CA SER A 279 8.89 -11.23 -0.12
C SER A 279 9.04 -10.60 -1.51
N THR A 280 9.10 -11.41 -2.58
CA THR A 280 9.06 -10.90 -3.97
C THR A 280 7.65 -10.52 -4.43
N LYS A 281 6.66 -10.69 -3.54
CA LYS A 281 5.23 -10.49 -3.76
C LYS A 281 4.65 -9.48 -2.76
N GLY A 282 3.38 -9.14 -2.94
CA GLY A 282 2.68 -8.13 -2.15
C GLY A 282 2.98 -6.69 -2.60
N TYR A 283 3.45 -6.48 -3.83
CA TYR A 283 3.90 -5.17 -4.29
C TYR A 283 2.86 -4.44 -5.15
N VAL A 284 2.93 -3.12 -5.16
CA VAL A 284 2.19 -2.25 -6.08
C VAL A 284 3.18 -1.62 -7.06
N TYR A 285 2.93 -1.78 -8.36
CA TYR A 285 3.73 -1.16 -9.42
C TYR A 285 2.85 -0.36 -10.37
N ILE A 286 3.21 0.90 -10.60
CA ILE A 286 2.47 1.86 -11.43
C ILE A 286 3.43 2.43 -12.48
N SER A 287 3.24 2.07 -13.75
CA SER A 287 4.00 2.61 -14.89
C SER A 287 3.33 3.82 -15.55
N GLY A 288 2.14 4.23 -15.08
CA GLY A 288 1.35 5.28 -15.72
C GLY A 288 -0.13 5.27 -15.32
N GLY A 289 -0.92 6.07 -16.04
CA GLY A 289 -2.36 6.25 -15.81
C GLY A 289 -2.73 7.49 -14.99
N THR A 290 -4.03 7.68 -14.78
CA THR A 290 -4.61 8.74 -13.92
C THR A 290 -5.37 8.08 -12.79
N ILE A 291 -4.90 8.21 -11.55
CA ILE A 291 -5.43 7.54 -10.36
C ILE A 291 -5.91 8.60 -9.37
N ASN A 292 -7.22 8.63 -9.11
CA ASN A 292 -7.84 9.55 -8.16
C ASN A 292 -8.52 8.75 -7.04
N ILE A 293 -7.91 8.72 -5.86
CA ILE A 293 -8.40 8.04 -4.66
C ILE A 293 -9.08 9.10 -3.79
N THR A 294 -10.41 9.17 -3.87
CA THR A 294 -11.19 10.31 -3.32
C THR A 294 -11.46 10.20 -1.83
N ASN A 295 -11.44 8.98 -1.29
CA ASN A 295 -11.48 8.68 0.14
C ASN A 295 -10.94 7.26 0.35
N CYS A 296 -10.11 7.06 1.36
CA CYS A 296 -9.58 5.76 1.77
C CYS A 296 -9.04 5.75 3.20
N LYS A 297 -8.76 4.57 3.77
CA LYS A 297 -7.89 4.45 4.94
C LYS A 297 -6.46 4.78 4.52
N GLU A 298 -5.73 3.84 3.91
CA GLU A 298 -4.50 4.13 3.17
C GLU A 298 -4.77 4.31 1.66
N GLY A 299 -4.00 5.18 1.01
CA GLY A 299 -4.08 5.41 -0.43
C GLY A 299 -3.58 4.22 -1.26
N ILE A 300 -2.27 3.98 -1.16
CA ILE A 300 -1.59 2.85 -1.80
C ILE A 300 -0.78 2.13 -0.73
N GLU A 301 -1.04 0.83 -0.55
CA GLU A 301 -0.37 -0.01 0.43
C GLU A 301 0.28 -1.23 -0.25
N GLY A 302 1.54 -1.49 0.06
CA GLY A 302 2.32 -2.61 -0.49
C GLY A 302 3.39 -3.09 0.49
N THR A 303 4.02 -4.23 0.23
CA THR A 303 5.38 -4.49 0.74
C THR A 303 6.34 -3.51 0.07
N VAL A 304 6.30 -3.48 -1.27
CA VAL A 304 7.02 -2.56 -2.15
C VAL A 304 6.03 -1.70 -2.94
N ILE A 305 6.31 -0.41 -3.08
CA ILE A 305 5.57 0.50 -3.96
C ILE A 305 6.55 1.12 -4.97
N ILE A 306 6.33 0.88 -6.26
CA ILE A 306 7.12 1.47 -7.36
C ILE A 306 6.21 2.31 -8.25
N ILE A 307 6.54 3.60 -8.40
CA ILE A 307 5.82 4.55 -9.25
C ILE A 307 6.81 5.15 -10.27
N GLU A 308 6.67 4.77 -11.53
CA GLU A 308 7.52 5.28 -12.61
C GLU A 308 6.92 6.49 -13.32
N ASP A 309 5.59 6.54 -13.49
CA ASP A 309 4.88 7.68 -14.07
C ASP A 309 3.39 7.67 -13.66
N GLY A 310 2.64 8.70 -14.07
CA GLY A 310 1.20 8.82 -13.89
C GLY A 310 0.77 10.11 -13.20
N THR A 311 -0.53 10.34 -13.09
CA THR A 311 -1.11 11.41 -12.26
C THR A 311 -1.89 10.77 -11.13
N ILE A 312 -1.38 10.87 -9.90
CA ILE A 312 -1.91 10.20 -8.71
C ILE A 312 -2.37 11.25 -7.71
N VAL A 313 -3.63 11.19 -7.27
CA VAL A 313 -4.23 12.07 -6.27
C VAL A 313 -4.85 11.21 -5.18
N ILE A 314 -4.50 11.45 -3.91
CA ILE A 314 -4.89 10.62 -2.77
C ILE A 314 -5.48 11.49 -1.65
N ASN A 315 -6.64 11.08 -1.13
CA ASN A 315 -7.20 11.58 0.12
C ASN A 315 -7.39 10.41 1.09
N ALA A 316 -6.49 10.32 2.07
CA ALA A 316 -6.39 9.22 3.03
C ALA A 316 -6.77 9.68 4.45
N THR A 317 -7.53 8.85 5.18
CA THR A 317 -7.82 9.04 6.60
C THR A 317 -6.74 8.45 7.51
N ASP A 318 -5.82 7.72 6.91
CA ASP A 318 -4.56 7.22 7.46
C ASP A 318 -3.47 7.65 6.46
N ASP A 319 -2.60 6.76 5.99
CA ASP A 319 -1.41 7.11 5.21
C ASP A 319 -1.67 7.32 3.71
N GLY A 320 -0.88 8.20 3.08
CA GLY A 320 -0.94 8.43 1.64
C GLY A 320 -0.39 7.25 0.83
N LEU A 321 0.87 6.93 1.09
CA LEU A 321 1.57 5.73 0.60
C LEU A 321 2.11 5.00 1.83
N ASN A 322 1.91 3.68 1.91
CA ASN A 322 2.44 2.85 3.01
C ASN A 322 3.15 1.60 2.45
N ALA A 323 4.48 1.56 2.57
CA ALA A 323 5.27 0.36 2.31
C ALA A 323 5.57 -0.39 3.61
N ALA A 324 4.76 -1.40 3.91
CA ALA A 324 4.85 -2.22 5.11
C ALA A 324 4.59 -3.69 4.80
N SER A 325 5.39 -4.57 5.41
CA SER A 325 5.17 -6.00 5.35
C SER A 325 3.74 -6.36 5.74
N ALA A 326 3.20 -7.38 5.07
CA ALA A 326 2.02 -8.06 5.59
C ALA A 326 2.36 -8.55 7.00
N SER A 327 1.73 -7.99 8.03
CA SER A 327 1.98 -8.39 9.41
C SER A 327 1.73 -9.89 9.49
N SER A 328 2.81 -10.67 9.57
CA SER A 328 2.72 -12.09 9.88
C SER A 328 1.90 -12.15 11.14
N SER A 329 0.74 -12.82 11.13
CA SER A 329 -0.10 -12.87 12.31
C SER A 329 0.76 -13.42 13.42
N SER A 330 1.19 -12.56 14.36
CA SER A 330 2.00 -13.01 15.46
C SER A 330 1.04 -13.86 16.27
N THR A 331 1.13 -15.17 16.09
CA THR A 331 0.84 -16.13 17.13
C THR A 331 1.85 -15.84 18.24
N THR A 332 1.58 -14.75 18.97
CA THR A 332 1.83 -14.67 20.39
C THR A 332 1.21 -15.95 20.92
N THR A 333 2.06 -16.96 21.06
CA THR A 333 1.70 -18.22 21.67
C THR A 333 1.36 -17.83 23.09
N ASP A 334 0.07 -17.69 23.37
CA ASP A 334 -0.41 -17.44 24.72
C ASP A 334 0.00 -18.64 25.56
N THR A 335 1.14 -18.50 26.22
CA THR A 335 1.75 -19.52 27.06
C THR A 335 0.91 -19.78 28.31
N SER A 336 -0.22 -19.08 28.47
CA SER A 336 -1.27 -19.36 29.45
C SER A 336 -2.16 -20.56 29.08
N GLN A 337 -2.09 -21.12 27.86
CA GLN A 337 -2.84 -22.32 27.45
C GLN A 337 -1.99 -23.53 27.02
N VAL A 338 -0.85 -23.77 27.70
CA VAL A 338 -0.04 -25.00 27.49
C VAL A 338 0.20 -25.77 28.80
N ILE A 339 -0.82 -25.92 29.64
CA ILE A 339 -0.84 -26.94 30.73
C ILE A 339 -2.22 -27.65 30.84
N SER A 340 -2.74 -28.17 29.73
CA SER A 340 -3.90 -29.09 29.80
C SER A 340 -4.04 -30.11 28.66
N SER A 341 -2.96 -30.54 27.99
CA SER A 341 -3.04 -31.64 27.01
C SER A 341 -1.69 -32.27 26.61
N MET A 342 -0.89 -32.78 27.57
CA MET A 342 0.27 -33.62 27.24
C MET A 342 0.67 -34.63 28.33
N SER A 343 -0.15 -35.69 28.45
CA SER A 343 0.22 -37.09 28.75
C SER A 343 -1.11 -37.85 28.87
N THR A 344 -1.40 -38.90 28.10
CA THR A 344 -0.58 -40.10 27.91
C THR A 344 -0.64 -40.63 26.47
N ASN A 345 0.37 -41.42 26.08
CA ASN A 345 0.37 -42.21 24.85
C ASN A 345 0.67 -43.69 25.18
N THR A 346 0.11 -44.62 24.39
CA THR A 346 0.33 -46.09 24.38
C THR A 346 -0.10 -46.88 25.64
N SER A 347 -0.63 -48.13 25.57
CA SER A 347 -1.16 -48.94 24.44
C SER A 347 -1.94 -50.17 24.97
N SER A 348 -2.96 -50.64 24.22
CA SER A 348 -3.66 -51.95 24.35
C SER A 348 -4.50 -52.17 25.64
N THR A 349 -5.59 -52.95 25.68
CA THR A 349 -6.03 -54.10 24.85
C THR A 349 -7.54 -54.18 24.59
N ASN A 350 -7.89 -54.66 23.40
CA ASN A 350 -9.08 -55.44 22.98
C ASN A 350 -10.11 -55.90 24.06
N THR A 351 -11.40 -55.51 23.96
CA THR A 351 -12.59 -56.39 23.71
C THR A 351 -13.96 -55.76 24.03
N SER A 352 -14.91 -55.94 23.10
CA SER A 352 -16.34 -56.25 23.28
C SER A 352 -17.35 -55.30 24.00
N SER A 353 -18.48 -55.14 23.29
CA SER A 353 -19.89 -55.15 23.77
C SER A 353 -20.56 -53.94 24.45
N THR A 354 -21.58 -53.44 23.72
CA THR A 354 -22.96 -53.13 24.17
C THR A 354 -23.28 -51.98 25.13
N ASN A 355 -23.89 -50.95 24.53
CA ASN A 355 -25.28 -50.52 24.74
C ASN A 355 -25.67 -49.62 25.95
N THR A 356 -26.52 -48.63 25.62
CA THR A 356 -27.50 -47.92 26.48
C THR A 356 -27.05 -47.00 27.62
N SER A 357 -27.31 -45.70 27.42
CA SER A 357 -28.20 -44.84 28.24
C SER A 357 -28.00 -44.76 29.77
N GLY A 358 -27.74 -43.53 30.25
CA GLY A 358 -28.58 -42.97 31.33
C GLY A 358 -27.90 -42.23 32.48
N THR A 359 -28.39 -40.98 32.68
CA THR A 359 -28.62 -40.31 33.98
C THR A 359 -27.46 -39.93 34.92
N ASN A 360 -27.43 -38.61 35.21
CA ASN A 360 -26.98 -37.97 36.47
C ASN A 360 -27.20 -38.82 37.73
N THR A 361 -26.27 -38.78 38.70
CA THR A 361 -26.48 -38.02 39.96
C THR A 361 -25.24 -37.90 40.86
N SER A 362 -25.22 -36.78 41.60
CA SER A 362 -24.31 -36.33 42.66
C SER A 362 -24.12 -37.28 43.86
N GLY A 363 -22.98 -37.17 44.56
CA GLY A 363 -22.81 -37.59 45.97
C GLY A 363 -21.43 -38.21 46.30
N THR A 364 -20.41 -37.45 46.73
CA THR A 364 -20.06 -37.03 48.13
C THR A 364 -19.11 -37.97 48.90
N ASN A 365 -17.97 -37.39 49.33
CA ASN A 365 -17.16 -37.62 50.55
C ASN A 365 -16.96 -39.04 51.15
N THR A 366 -15.69 -39.46 51.25
CA THR A 366 -14.92 -39.76 52.50
C THR A 366 -13.46 -40.06 52.09
N SER A 367 -12.44 -39.28 52.46
CA SER A 367 -11.80 -39.12 53.78
C SER A 367 -10.86 -40.26 54.19
N SER A 368 -9.55 -39.92 54.25
CA SER A 368 -8.53 -40.45 55.19
C SER A 368 -8.12 -41.94 55.06
N THR A 369 -6.96 -42.45 55.49
CA THR A 369 -5.86 -41.97 56.37
C THR A 369 -4.47 -42.55 55.91
N ASP A 370 -3.39 -42.22 56.65
CA ASP A 370 -2.19 -43.06 56.91
C ASP A 370 -1.13 -43.34 55.80
N ASP A 371 0.18 -43.53 56.09
CA ASP A 371 1.06 -42.92 57.12
C ASP A 371 2.57 -43.23 56.84
N ILE A 372 3.47 -42.27 57.12
CA ILE A 372 4.74 -42.42 57.90
C ILE A 372 6.01 -43.22 57.43
N ILE A 373 7.21 -42.60 57.60
CA ILE A 373 8.58 -43.16 57.98
C ILE A 373 9.50 -43.84 56.90
N ILE A 374 10.85 -43.67 56.81
CA ILE A 374 11.89 -42.78 57.45
C ILE A 374 13.27 -42.78 56.70
N ALA A 375 14.01 -41.65 56.76
CA ALA A 375 15.49 -41.36 56.75
C ALA A 375 16.48 -42.12 55.80
N THR A 376 17.73 -41.67 55.51
CA THR A 376 18.71 -40.73 56.13
C THR A 376 19.45 -39.89 55.06
N ALA A 377 19.66 -38.58 55.20
CA ALA A 377 20.82 -37.88 55.82
C ALA A 377 22.21 -38.30 55.27
N THR A 378 23.20 -37.41 55.12
CA THR A 378 23.36 -36.02 55.60
C THR A 378 23.50 -35.03 54.40
N ASP A 379 23.85 -33.74 54.48
CA ASP A 379 24.39 -32.87 55.55
C ASP A 379 23.98 -31.38 55.35
N ASP A 380 24.40 -30.51 56.28
CA ASP A 380 24.15 -29.04 56.35
C ASP A 380 25.47 -28.33 56.81
N PRO A 381 25.68 -26.98 56.84
CA PRO A 381 24.88 -26.10 57.75
C PRO A 381 24.78 -24.56 57.46
N ILE A 382 23.63 -23.94 57.84
CA ILE A 382 23.49 -22.70 58.69
C ILE A 382 23.95 -21.33 58.08
N ALA A 383 23.32 -20.15 58.24
CA ALA A 383 22.28 -19.55 59.14
C ALA A 383 21.68 -18.27 58.46
N SER A 384 20.63 -17.55 58.92
CA SER A 384 19.57 -17.79 59.93
C SER A 384 18.51 -16.65 59.95
N SER A 385 17.23 -17.01 60.24
CA SER A 385 16.23 -16.33 61.13
C SER A 385 16.03 -14.79 61.18
N ALA A 386 14.85 -14.23 61.49
CA ALA A 386 13.48 -14.74 61.65
C ALA A 386 12.46 -13.58 61.82
N THR A 387 11.17 -13.90 61.69
CA THR A 387 9.99 -13.06 62.01
C THR A 387 9.66 -13.02 63.52
N VAL A 388 8.89 -12.02 64.02
CA VAL A 388 7.80 -12.20 65.04
C VAL A 388 7.01 -10.90 65.42
N THR A 389 5.66 -10.99 65.37
CA THR A 389 4.54 -10.29 66.09
C THR A 389 4.32 -8.76 66.16
N SER A 390 3.04 -8.37 66.04
CA SER A 390 2.40 -7.08 66.45
C SER A 390 2.19 -6.94 67.98
N PRO A 391 1.81 -5.74 68.49
CA PRO A 391 0.41 -5.56 68.90
C PRO A 391 -0.23 -4.15 68.74
N ASP A 392 -1.56 -4.18 68.87
CA ASP A 392 -2.63 -3.17 69.06
C ASP A 392 -2.37 -1.89 69.90
N THR A 393 -3.05 -0.75 69.58
CA THR A 393 -4.00 0.01 70.45
C THR A 393 -4.31 1.48 70.02
N GLY A 394 -5.61 1.85 69.99
CA GLY A 394 -6.15 3.23 70.17
C GLY A 394 -6.02 4.25 69.01
N ASP A 395 -6.85 5.30 68.90
CA ASP A 395 -8.03 5.74 69.66
C ASP A 395 -8.97 6.63 68.79
N ASP A 396 -10.21 6.83 69.24
CA ASP A 396 -11.30 7.61 68.64
C ASP A 396 -11.08 9.15 68.68
N THR A 397 -11.77 9.92 67.83
CA THR A 397 -12.70 10.99 68.29
C THR A 397 -13.41 11.76 67.17
N THR A 398 -14.69 11.40 66.98
CA THR A 398 -15.85 12.32 66.87
C THR A 398 -16.04 13.28 65.69
N ILE A 399 -17.20 13.12 65.04
CA ILE A 399 -17.90 14.11 64.21
C ILE A 399 -18.73 15.06 65.10
N THR A 400 -18.84 16.35 64.74
CA THR A 400 -20.00 17.18 65.11
C THR A 400 -20.62 17.88 63.90
N ARG A 401 -21.96 17.89 63.84
CA ARG A 401 -22.77 18.58 62.81
C ARG A 401 -23.50 19.76 63.45
N GLY A 402 -23.58 20.90 62.76
CA GLY A 402 -24.37 22.07 63.16
C GLY A 402 -24.83 22.90 61.94
N PRO A 403 -25.97 23.61 62.00
CA PRO A 403 -26.88 23.58 60.85
C PRO A 403 -27.41 24.94 60.32
N GLY A 404 -28.00 24.88 59.12
CA GLY A 404 -28.88 25.93 58.55
C GLY A 404 -28.34 26.53 57.23
N GLY A 405 -29.12 26.79 56.19
CA GLY A 405 -30.53 26.47 55.95
C GLY A 405 -31.29 27.64 55.28
N MET A 406 -31.70 27.47 54.02
CA MET A 406 -32.90 28.09 53.43
C MET A 406 -33.19 27.53 52.02
N LYS A 407 -34.46 27.60 51.58
CA LYS A 407 -34.96 26.98 50.34
C LYS A 407 -35.42 28.02 49.31
N ARG A 408 -35.45 27.58 48.04
CA ARG A 408 -36.47 27.78 46.97
C ARG A 408 -35.96 28.47 45.69
N GLY A 409 -35.99 27.70 44.62
CA GLY A 409 -35.94 28.07 43.20
C GLY A 409 -36.01 26.77 42.39
N GLN A 410 -36.95 26.62 41.47
CA GLN A 410 -37.12 25.40 40.67
C GLN A 410 -36.73 25.68 39.21
N ALA A 411 -35.89 24.79 38.65
CA ALA A 411 -35.88 24.18 37.29
C ALA A 411 -36.49 24.92 36.07
N PRO A 412 -36.02 24.68 34.82
CA PRO A 412 -35.28 23.50 34.31
C PRO A 412 -33.85 23.84 33.81
N ALA A 413 -32.83 22.96 33.88
CA ALA A 413 -32.63 21.59 33.40
C ALA A 413 -31.95 21.54 32.00
N GLY A 414 -30.77 20.94 31.96
CA GLY A 414 -29.85 20.92 30.81
C GLY A 414 -28.41 20.70 31.29
N GLU A 415 -28.12 19.51 31.82
CA GLU A 415 -26.82 19.18 32.42
C GLU A 415 -25.77 18.81 31.37
N ALA A 416 -24.56 19.36 31.55
CA ALA A 416 -23.32 18.82 31.00
C ALA A 416 -22.43 18.34 32.16
N PRO A 417 -21.75 17.21 31.99
CA PRO A 417 -20.52 16.95 32.74
C PRO A 417 -19.40 16.31 31.87
N GLN A 418 -18.13 16.32 32.23
CA GLN A 418 -17.33 17.18 33.13
C GLN A 418 -15.84 16.90 32.80
N GLY A 419 -14.97 17.90 32.94
CA GLY A 419 -13.52 17.67 33.06
C GLY A 419 -13.08 17.84 34.52
N GLY A 420 -12.04 17.12 34.95
CA GLY A 420 -11.46 17.22 36.29
C GLY A 420 -10.02 16.74 36.32
N PHE A 421 -9.11 17.60 36.81
CA PHE A 421 -7.64 17.48 36.71
C PHE A 421 -6.97 17.26 38.09
N LEU A 422 -5.85 16.51 38.08
CA LEU A 422 -4.63 16.65 38.91
C LEU A 422 -4.69 16.37 40.44
N PRO A 423 -3.51 16.13 41.05
CA PRO A 423 -2.72 17.25 41.62
C PRO A 423 -1.23 17.30 41.19
N ASP A 424 -0.61 18.46 41.46
CA ASP A 424 0.80 18.86 41.27
C ASP A 424 1.68 18.47 42.48
N ASP A 425 2.96 18.15 42.25
CA ASP A 425 4.02 18.28 43.27
C ASP A 425 5.39 18.62 42.63
N LYS A 426 6.18 19.45 43.32
CA LYS A 426 7.44 20.01 42.81
C LYS A 426 8.66 19.40 43.50
N GLY A 427 9.39 18.55 42.80
CA GLY A 427 10.69 18.02 43.23
C GLY A 427 11.71 17.98 42.09
N GLN A 428 12.93 18.47 42.32
CA GLN A 428 14.01 18.45 41.33
C GLN A 428 14.46 17.01 41.03
N GLY A 429 14.47 16.62 39.76
CA GLY A 429 14.93 15.30 39.30
C GLY A 429 15.51 15.35 37.89
N ASN A 430 16.82 15.13 37.78
CA ASN A 430 17.54 15.07 36.51
C ASN A 430 17.22 13.75 35.76
N PHE A 431 16.46 13.84 34.67
CA PHE A 431 16.32 12.75 33.69
C PHE A 431 16.52 13.29 32.27
N GLY A 432 17.76 13.18 31.79
CA GLY A 432 18.04 13.21 30.36
C GLY A 432 18.18 11.79 29.83
N GLY A 433 17.67 11.54 28.62
CA GLY A 433 18.04 10.39 27.78
C GLY A 433 17.07 9.21 27.75
N ALA A 434 17.09 8.54 26.58
CA ALA A 434 16.47 7.25 26.24
C ALA A 434 14.93 7.20 26.19
N GLY A 435 14.37 7.57 25.02
CA GLY A 435 12.99 7.30 24.63
C GLY A 435 12.77 6.99 23.14
N GLY A 436 13.82 7.03 22.32
CA GLY A 436 13.77 6.61 20.91
C GLY A 436 14.22 5.16 20.78
N GLY A 437 13.27 4.24 20.64
CA GLY A 437 13.58 2.93 20.06
C GLY A 437 13.80 3.15 18.57
N GLN A 438 14.94 2.71 18.03
CA GLN A 438 15.13 2.64 16.58
C GLN A 438 14.18 1.57 16.06
N PHE A 439 13.22 1.93 15.22
CA PHE A 439 12.39 0.96 14.52
C PHE A 439 13.27 0.10 13.61
N GLU A 440 12.94 -1.19 13.50
CA GLU A 440 13.71 -2.13 12.70
C GLU A 440 13.45 -1.85 11.21
N VAL A 441 14.52 -1.83 10.41
CA VAL A 441 14.43 -1.62 8.96
C VAL A 441 14.00 -2.92 8.32
N ASP A 442 12.82 -2.95 7.69
CA ASP A 442 12.44 -4.07 6.84
C ASP A 442 13.05 -3.90 5.44
N GLU A 443 14.12 -4.65 5.16
CA GLU A 443 14.81 -4.62 3.86
C GLU A 443 13.95 -5.11 2.68
N ASN A 444 12.78 -5.73 2.95
CA ASN A 444 11.80 -6.12 1.94
C ASN A 444 10.77 -5.02 1.66
N CYS A 445 10.80 -3.91 2.41
CA CYS A 445 9.90 -2.78 2.22
C CYS A 445 10.63 -1.59 1.59
N TYR A 446 10.04 -0.99 0.56
CA TYR A 446 10.48 0.32 0.07
C TYR A 446 9.42 1.02 -0.78
N ILE A 447 9.54 2.34 -0.84
CA ILE A 447 8.86 3.20 -1.82
C ILE A 447 9.91 3.72 -2.80
N ARG A 448 9.66 3.56 -4.10
CA ARG A 448 10.48 4.11 -5.19
C ARG A 448 9.64 4.95 -6.13
N ILE A 449 10.02 6.21 -6.32
CA ILE A 449 9.35 7.16 -7.20
C ILE A 449 10.36 7.68 -8.23
N SER A 450 10.12 7.38 -9.50
CA SER A 450 10.99 7.76 -10.62
C SER A 450 10.37 8.81 -11.54
N GLY A 451 9.08 9.12 -11.38
CA GLY A 451 8.35 10.05 -12.24
C GLY A 451 6.92 10.33 -11.77
N GLY A 452 6.08 10.82 -12.69
CA GLY A 452 4.69 11.16 -12.42
C GLY A 452 4.47 12.47 -11.65
N THR A 453 3.19 12.75 -11.40
CA THR A 453 2.70 13.81 -10.50
C THR A 453 1.90 13.16 -9.39
N ILE A 454 2.36 13.29 -8.15
CA ILE A 454 1.77 12.65 -6.97
C ILE A 454 1.30 13.74 -6.01
N ILE A 455 0.02 13.75 -5.68
CA ILE A 455 -0.61 14.71 -4.77
C ILE A 455 -1.27 13.94 -3.64
N VAL A 456 -0.73 14.08 -2.43
CA VAL A 456 -1.23 13.40 -1.22
C VAL A 456 -1.89 14.41 -0.28
N ASN A 457 -2.99 13.98 0.32
CA ASN A 457 -3.63 14.58 1.47
C ASN A 457 -3.93 13.45 2.48
N ALA A 458 -3.07 13.30 3.47
CA ALA A 458 -3.09 12.19 4.43
C ALA A 458 -3.30 12.69 5.85
N GLN A 459 -4.10 11.97 6.64
CA GLN A 459 -4.33 12.26 8.07
C GLN A 459 -3.36 11.47 8.95
N GLY A 460 -2.99 10.26 8.51
CA GLY A 460 -1.80 9.53 8.90
C GLY A 460 -0.56 10.13 8.22
N ASP A 461 0.39 9.27 7.88
CA ASP A 461 1.65 9.67 7.29
C ASP A 461 1.52 10.04 5.81
N GLY A 462 2.32 11.00 5.36
CA GLY A 462 2.29 11.43 3.96
C GLY A 462 2.81 10.35 3.02
N ILE A 463 3.99 9.84 3.34
CA ILE A 463 4.68 8.73 2.68
C ILE A 463 5.37 7.95 3.81
N ASP A 464 4.89 6.75 4.13
CA ASP A 464 5.45 5.83 5.14
C ASP A 464 6.18 4.67 4.46
N SER A 465 7.36 4.32 4.96
CA SER A 465 7.99 3.04 4.66
C SER A 465 8.67 2.42 5.88
N ASN A 466 8.24 1.20 6.23
CA ASN A 466 8.95 0.39 7.22
C ASN A 466 10.35 -0.05 6.75
N GLY A 467 10.72 0.24 5.51
CA GLY A 467 12.08 0.17 4.98
C GLY A 467 12.54 1.52 4.42
N SER A 468 12.83 1.60 3.12
CA SER A 468 13.51 2.78 2.51
C SER A 468 12.68 3.57 1.50
N LEU A 469 13.02 4.84 1.31
CA LEU A 469 12.39 5.78 0.36
C LEU A 469 13.40 6.24 -0.70
N TYR A 470 13.07 6.08 -1.98
CA TYR A 470 13.92 6.48 -3.10
C TYR A 470 13.17 7.40 -4.06
N VAL A 471 13.68 8.60 -4.31
CA VAL A 471 13.10 9.58 -5.23
C VAL A 471 14.14 9.98 -6.29
N SER A 472 13.90 9.59 -7.54
CA SER A 472 14.76 9.95 -8.69
C SER A 472 14.09 10.85 -9.72
N GLY A 473 12.79 11.11 -9.57
CA GLY A 473 12.02 11.97 -10.48
C GLY A 473 10.62 12.29 -9.98
N GLY A 474 9.84 12.93 -10.85
CA GLY A 474 8.45 13.29 -10.61
C GLY A 474 8.22 14.65 -9.95
N THR A 475 6.95 14.96 -9.68
CA THR A 475 6.50 16.12 -8.89
C THR A 475 5.64 15.61 -7.74
N ILE A 476 6.09 15.77 -6.50
CA ILE A 476 5.49 15.18 -5.31
C ILE A 476 5.05 16.31 -4.36
N ASN A 477 3.74 16.45 -4.16
CA ASN A 477 3.13 17.45 -3.29
C ASN A 477 2.35 16.74 -2.16
N VAL A 478 2.74 16.92 -0.90
CA VAL A 478 2.13 16.20 0.24
C VAL A 478 1.59 17.18 1.28
N ASN A 479 0.29 17.08 1.56
CA ASN A 479 -0.34 17.62 2.75
C ASN A 479 -0.39 16.50 3.80
N GLY A 480 0.65 16.42 4.62
CA GLY A 480 0.81 15.43 5.67
C GLY A 480 0.00 15.73 6.93
N PRO A 481 0.28 15.04 8.04
CA PRO A 481 -0.50 15.09 9.27
C PRO A 481 -0.41 16.45 9.98
N THR A 482 -1.47 16.81 10.72
CA THR A 482 -1.43 17.93 11.68
C THR A 482 -0.97 17.49 13.07
N GLU A 483 -1.10 16.20 13.37
CA GLU A 483 -0.75 15.62 14.67
C GLU A 483 0.75 15.28 14.77
N ASN A 484 1.30 15.38 15.98
CA ASN A 484 2.75 15.25 16.23
C ASN A 484 3.26 13.81 16.33
N ASN A 485 2.38 12.80 16.20
CA ASN A 485 2.74 11.38 16.26
C ASN A 485 2.81 10.70 14.89
N ASN A 486 2.72 11.48 13.81
CA ASN A 486 2.74 11.07 12.41
C ASN A 486 3.70 12.02 11.64
N GLY A 487 4.36 11.52 10.59
CA GLY A 487 5.32 12.21 9.73
C GLY A 487 4.76 12.62 8.35
N SER A 488 5.34 13.66 7.73
CA SER A 488 5.01 13.99 6.32
C SER A 488 5.82 13.15 5.32
N LEU A 489 7.01 12.75 5.75
CA LEU A 489 7.77 11.60 5.30
C LEU A 489 8.05 10.81 6.58
N ASP A 490 7.78 9.51 6.58
CA ASP A 490 8.28 8.60 7.60
C ASP A 490 8.96 7.41 6.90
N TYR A 491 10.07 6.96 7.47
CA TYR A 491 10.81 5.81 6.99
C TYR A 491 11.80 5.31 8.06
N ASN A 492 12.02 3.99 8.09
CA ASN A 492 12.97 3.37 9.04
C ASN A 492 14.40 3.30 8.48
N GLY A 493 14.53 3.11 7.16
CA GLY A 493 15.78 2.84 6.44
C GLY A 493 16.47 4.10 5.93
N VAL A 494 16.82 4.12 4.62
CA VAL A 494 17.38 5.31 3.98
C VAL A 494 16.30 6.09 3.24
N ALA A 495 16.43 7.41 3.21
CA ALA A 495 15.70 8.26 2.26
C ALA A 495 16.69 8.95 1.34
N GLU A 496 16.66 8.62 0.05
CA GLU A 496 17.55 9.18 -0.97
C GLU A 496 16.77 9.98 -2.00
N ILE A 497 17.24 11.20 -2.30
CA ILE A 497 16.76 11.98 -3.44
C ILE A 497 17.89 12.31 -4.42
N THR A 498 17.64 12.00 -5.70
CA THR A 498 18.57 12.22 -6.83
C THR A 498 17.95 13.01 -7.98
N GLY A 499 16.63 13.23 -7.95
CA GLY A 499 15.91 14.01 -8.96
C GLY A 499 14.46 14.30 -8.55
N GLY A 500 13.73 15.00 -9.42
CA GLY A 500 12.33 15.38 -9.18
C GLY A 500 12.16 16.63 -8.32
N THR A 501 10.92 17.15 -8.22
CA THR A 501 10.57 18.25 -7.31
C THR A 501 9.65 17.72 -6.23
N VAL A 502 10.03 17.92 -4.97
CA VAL A 502 9.31 17.44 -3.79
C VAL A 502 8.99 18.63 -2.89
N ILE A 503 7.74 18.71 -2.48
CA ILE A 503 7.30 19.62 -1.42
C ILE A 503 6.33 18.89 -0.50
N VAL A 504 6.77 18.63 0.73
CA VAL A 504 5.93 18.03 1.76
C VAL A 504 5.76 18.99 2.93
N VAL A 505 4.58 19.00 3.54
CA VAL A 505 4.28 19.81 4.72
C VAL A 505 3.45 19.03 5.72
N GLY A 506 3.58 19.33 7.01
CA GLY A 506 2.77 18.71 8.07
C GLY A 506 3.28 19.09 9.46
N SER A 507 3.12 18.21 10.45
CA SER A 507 3.56 18.45 11.82
C SER A 507 5.10 18.55 11.92
N ALA A 508 5.59 19.21 12.97
CA ALA A 508 7.02 19.23 13.30
C ALA A 508 7.41 18.16 14.33
N GLY A 509 6.47 17.31 14.77
CA GLY A 509 6.69 16.30 15.80
C GLY A 509 7.60 15.16 15.37
N MET A 510 7.35 14.61 14.18
CA MET A 510 8.14 13.53 13.56
C MET A 510 8.62 13.95 12.15
N SER A 511 9.06 15.20 12.00
CA SER A 511 9.52 15.71 10.69
C SER A 511 10.84 15.06 10.27
N GLN A 512 10.80 14.15 9.30
CA GLN A 512 11.99 13.63 8.62
C GLN A 512 12.31 14.42 7.33
N SER A 513 13.49 14.19 6.75
CA SER A 513 13.93 14.76 5.47
C SER A 513 14.93 13.80 4.81
N PHE A 514 15.21 13.97 3.53
CA PHE A 514 16.17 13.11 2.82
C PHE A 514 17.58 13.11 3.45
N GLY A 515 18.21 11.94 3.46
CA GLY A 515 19.49 11.67 4.12
C GLY A 515 20.72 11.95 3.26
N GLU A 516 21.90 11.76 3.86
CA GLU A 516 23.21 12.13 3.30
C GLU A 516 23.64 11.38 2.03
N THR A 517 22.95 10.28 1.65
CA THR A 517 23.20 9.59 0.36
C THR A 517 22.62 10.35 -0.83
N SER A 518 21.72 11.31 -0.58
CA SER A 518 21.08 12.14 -1.60
C SER A 518 22.08 12.97 -2.40
N THR A 519 21.89 13.03 -3.72
CA THR A 519 22.68 13.89 -4.62
C THR A 519 21.98 15.19 -4.98
N GLN A 520 20.66 15.28 -4.73
CA GLN A 520 19.89 16.52 -4.85
C GLN A 520 19.72 17.17 -3.47
N CYS A 521 19.84 18.49 -3.38
CA CYS A 521 19.67 19.20 -2.11
C CYS A 521 18.23 19.12 -1.59
N ALA A 522 18.08 19.03 -0.27
CA ALA A 522 16.81 19.15 0.43
C ALA A 522 16.91 20.21 1.55
N ILE A 523 15.82 20.92 1.80
CA ILE A 523 15.66 21.89 2.89
C ILE A 523 14.56 21.36 3.79
N LEU A 524 14.87 21.07 5.05
CA LEU A 524 13.88 20.90 6.13
C LEU A 524 13.80 22.20 6.94
N TYR A 525 12.60 22.75 7.06
CA TYR A 525 12.34 23.94 7.87
C TYR A 525 11.14 23.73 8.79
N ASN A 526 11.41 23.76 10.10
CA ASN A 526 10.40 23.70 11.14
C ASN A 526 10.15 25.11 11.69
N MET A 527 8.88 25.54 11.68
CA MET A 527 8.46 26.87 12.09
C MET A 527 8.15 26.92 13.60
N ASP A 528 8.43 28.07 14.24
CA ASP A 528 8.13 28.29 15.66
C ASP A 528 6.64 28.10 16.02
N SER A 529 5.76 28.31 15.04
CA SER A 529 4.31 28.12 15.16
C SER A 529 3.72 27.58 13.87
N ALA A 530 2.68 26.75 13.98
CA ALA A 530 1.96 26.22 12.82
C ALA A 530 1.26 27.34 12.00
N VAL A 531 1.33 27.21 10.68
CA VAL A 531 0.74 28.07 9.66
C VAL A 531 -0.62 27.54 9.24
N ALA A 532 -1.54 28.44 8.86
CA ALA A 532 -2.90 28.07 8.49
C ALA A 532 -2.97 27.38 7.12
N ALA A 533 -3.98 26.52 6.93
CA ALA A 533 -4.36 26.02 5.62
C ALA A 533 -4.69 27.19 4.67
N GLY A 534 -4.32 27.05 3.40
CA GLY A 534 -4.50 28.07 2.36
C GLY A 534 -3.38 29.11 2.29
N SER A 535 -2.50 29.20 3.30
CA SER A 535 -1.29 30.02 3.21
C SER A 535 -0.34 29.46 2.15
N THR A 536 -0.05 30.24 1.11
CA THR A 536 0.84 29.83 0.03
C THR A 536 2.29 30.02 0.43
N LEU A 537 3.07 28.95 0.36
CA LEU A 537 4.51 28.97 0.57
C LEU A 537 5.23 29.02 -0.78
N THR A 538 6.23 29.87 -0.88
CA THR A 538 7.01 30.07 -2.10
C THR A 538 8.48 30.15 -1.74
N LEU A 539 9.30 29.30 -2.34
CA LEU A 539 10.75 29.36 -2.24
C LEU A 539 11.29 30.07 -3.48
N ALA A 540 12.09 31.12 -3.28
CA ALA A 540 12.76 31.86 -4.35
C ALA A 540 14.29 31.81 -4.20
N ASP A 541 15.00 31.92 -5.32
CA ASP A 541 16.46 32.09 -5.34
C ASP A 541 16.89 33.53 -4.95
N GLU A 542 18.21 33.81 -4.93
CA GLU A 542 18.75 35.14 -4.59
C GLU A 542 18.36 36.25 -5.59
N ASP A 543 18.07 35.90 -6.84
CA ASP A 543 17.55 36.81 -7.87
C ASP A 543 16.02 37.05 -7.75
N GLY A 544 15.34 36.29 -6.89
CA GLY A 544 13.89 36.36 -6.67
C GLY A 544 13.05 35.53 -7.65
N ASN A 545 13.64 34.61 -8.41
CA ASN A 545 12.90 33.69 -9.27
C ASN A 545 12.29 32.55 -8.45
N GLU A 546 11.09 32.10 -8.83
CA GLU A 546 10.42 30.99 -8.16
C GLU A 546 11.14 29.65 -8.39
N VAL A 547 11.59 29.03 -7.30
CA VAL A 547 12.08 27.64 -7.27
C VAL A 547 10.88 26.69 -7.27
N VAL A 548 10.02 26.81 -6.26
CA VAL A 548 8.78 26.04 -6.08
C VAL A 548 7.75 26.89 -5.33
N SER A 549 6.47 26.64 -5.60
CA SER A 549 5.35 27.26 -4.89
C SER A 549 4.25 26.22 -4.65
N PHE A 550 3.64 26.26 -3.47
CA PHE A 550 2.60 25.32 -3.05
C PHE A 550 1.63 25.99 -2.07
N THR A 551 0.36 25.61 -2.16
CA THR A 551 -0.69 26.10 -1.26
C THR A 551 -1.28 24.90 -0.51
N PRO A 552 -0.75 24.58 0.69
CA PRO A 552 -1.28 23.50 1.51
C PRO A 552 -2.77 23.66 1.82
N ASN A 553 -3.53 22.57 1.74
CA ASN A 553 -4.95 22.54 2.11
C ASN A 553 -5.17 22.20 3.60
N LYS A 554 -4.09 21.90 4.34
CA LYS A 554 -4.04 21.63 5.79
C LYS A 554 -3.14 22.63 6.49
N GLN A 555 -3.30 22.73 7.82
CA GLN A 555 -2.33 23.42 8.68
C GLN A 555 -1.01 22.64 8.69
N TYR A 556 0.11 23.36 8.76
CA TYR A 556 1.46 22.77 8.74
C TYR A 556 2.43 23.56 9.62
N GLN A 557 3.44 22.88 10.15
CA GLN A 557 4.54 23.47 10.94
C GLN A 557 5.92 23.10 10.38
N SER A 558 6.04 21.93 9.77
CA SER A 558 7.21 21.49 9.02
C SER A 558 7.01 21.65 7.52
N ILE A 559 8.10 21.91 6.80
CA ILE A 559 8.19 21.97 5.35
C ILE A 559 9.48 21.25 4.94
N VAL A 560 9.39 20.28 4.03
CA VAL A 560 10.54 19.76 3.29
C VAL A 560 10.41 20.18 1.83
N ILE A 561 11.48 20.75 1.28
CA ILE A 561 11.58 21.12 -0.14
C ILE A 561 12.81 20.48 -0.75
N SER A 562 12.65 19.83 -1.90
CA SER A 562 13.75 19.47 -2.78
C SER A 562 13.39 19.79 -4.24
N SER A 563 14.35 20.25 -5.02
CA SER A 563 14.17 20.57 -6.44
C SER A 563 15.50 20.53 -7.17
N PRO A 564 15.56 20.20 -8.48
CA PRO A 564 16.80 20.23 -9.26
C PRO A 564 17.35 21.65 -9.45
N LYS A 565 16.57 22.67 -9.08
CA LYS A 565 16.98 24.08 -9.02
C LYS A 565 17.75 24.44 -7.75
N LEU A 566 17.75 23.59 -6.72
CA LEU A 566 18.50 23.85 -5.49
C LEU A 566 19.98 23.53 -5.69
N VAL A 567 20.83 24.47 -5.30
CA VAL A 567 22.28 24.40 -5.41
C VAL A 567 22.90 24.60 -4.03
N GLN A 568 23.80 23.69 -3.64
CA GLN A 568 24.46 23.71 -2.33
C GLN A 568 25.32 24.97 -2.16
N GLY A 569 25.05 25.74 -1.11
CA GLY A 569 25.81 26.95 -0.76
C GLY A 569 25.21 28.26 -1.26
N GLU A 570 24.18 28.21 -2.11
CA GLU A 570 23.43 29.38 -2.56
C GLU A 570 22.35 29.81 -1.54
N ASN A 571 21.92 31.07 -1.59
CA ASN A 571 20.89 31.61 -0.71
C ASN A 571 19.49 31.45 -1.32
N TYR A 572 18.49 31.17 -0.46
CA TYR A 572 17.09 31.06 -0.83
C TYR A 572 16.20 31.81 0.16
N THR A 573 15.11 32.41 -0.33
CA THR A 573 14.10 33.07 0.50
C THR A 573 12.82 32.27 0.49
N LEU A 574 12.43 31.73 1.66
CA LEU A 574 11.12 31.15 1.87
C LEU A 574 10.13 32.24 2.31
N THR A 575 9.06 32.43 1.54
CA THR A 575 7.97 33.38 1.85
C THR A 575 6.69 32.61 2.09
N ILE A 576 5.89 33.04 3.07
CA ILE A 576 4.57 32.48 3.38
C ILE A 576 3.55 33.61 3.32
N ASN A 577 2.58 33.50 2.41
CA ASN A 577 1.57 34.51 2.11
C ASN A 577 0.17 33.99 2.45
N ASN A 578 -0.64 34.80 3.14
CA ASN A 578 -2.02 34.51 3.54
C ASN A 578 -3.05 35.19 2.61
#